data_AF-W4MDN6-F1
#
_entry.id   AF-W4MDN6-F1
#
_cell.length_a   1.000
_cell.length_b   1.000
_cell.length_c   1.000
_cell.angle_alpha   90.00
_cell.angle_beta   90.00
_cell.angle_gamma   90.00
#
_symmetry.space_group_name_H-M   'P 1'
#
loop_
_entity.id
_entity.type
_entity.pdbx_description
1 polymer ?
#
loop_
_entity_poly.entity_id
_entity_poly.type
_entity_poly.pdbx_seq_one_letter_code
_entity_poly.pdbx_strand_id
1 'polypeptide(L)'
;NEAGFHFRHTNYGRDYDTKADWVKDIVAAQDGDLCLECGQPVRTSRGVEVGNIFKLGTKYTEALGGHYLDSDGNQKPVIMGCYGIGSDRLLACVLEEHHDENGICFPISIAPYQVYLVAMLHRAPEVAEVAERIYREAWEAGIEMLLDDREATPGVKFNDADLLGLPIRLTIGPRSLKQGAVELKFRTETESRSIPLDEVIPTLKTEIERLLQESRERAVTVPFPGTSPYT
;
A
#
# COMPACT_ATOMS: atom_id res chain seq x y z
N ASN A 1 -36.46 20.83 -34.17
CA ASN A 1 -36.52 19.91 -33.01
C ASN A 1 -37.96 19.79 -32.56
N GLU A 2 -38.64 18.71 -32.92
CA GLU A 2 -40.02 18.41 -32.53
C GLU A 2 -40.05 17.08 -31.76
N ALA A 3 -40.84 17.02 -30.69
CA ALA A 3 -40.94 15.82 -29.86
C ALA A 3 -41.49 14.64 -30.68
N GLY A 4 -40.84 13.48 -30.58
CA GLY A 4 -41.22 12.27 -31.30
C GLY A 4 -40.72 12.17 -32.73
N PHE A 5 -40.03 13.19 -33.26
CA PHE A 5 -39.48 13.20 -34.61
C PHE A 5 -37.95 13.30 -34.61
N HIS A 6 -37.31 12.67 -35.61
CA HIS A 6 -35.87 12.74 -35.83
C HIS A 6 -35.57 13.03 -37.30
N PHE A 7 -34.48 13.74 -37.57
CA PHE A 7 -33.92 13.85 -38.91
C PHE A 7 -33.15 12.57 -39.28
N ARG A 8 -33.22 12.18 -40.55
CA ARG A 8 -32.36 11.16 -41.16
C ARG A 8 -31.57 11.78 -42.29
N HIS A 9 -30.42 11.20 -42.61
CA HIS A 9 -29.54 11.66 -43.68
C HIS A 9 -29.07 13.12 -43.49
N THR A 10 -28.93 13.54 -42.23
CA THR A 10 -28.39 14.84 -41.88
C THR A 10 -26.89 14.89 -42.21
N ASN A 11 -26.47 15.92 -42.92
CA ASN A 11 -25.09 16.13 -43.36
C ASN A 11 -24.52 17.40 -42.72
N TYR A 12 -23.37 17.24 -42.08
CA TYR A 12 -22.57 18.34 -41.55
C TYR A 12 -22.21 19.32 -42.67
N GLY A 13 -22.44 20.63 -42.43
CA GLY A 13 -22.17 21.70 -43.39
C GLY A 13 -23.18 21.90 -44.52
N ARG A 14 -24.18 21.01 -44.67
CA ARG A 14 -25.34 21.22 -45.55
C ARG A 14 -26.60 21.57 -44.78
N ASP A 15 -26.90 20.78 -43.74
CA ASP A 15 -28.18 20.86 -43.01
C ASP A 15 -28.08 21.69 -41.72
N TYR A 16 -26.86 22.00 -41.25
CA TYR A 16 -26.60 22.93 -40.15
C TYR A 16 -25.24 23.65 -40.34
N ASP A 17 -25.13 24.85 -39.76
CA ASP A 17 -24.11 25.86 -40.08
C ASP A 17 -22.76 25.61 -39.35
N THR A 18 -21.67 25.64 -40.11
CA THR A 18 -20.31 25.41 -39.63
C THR A 18 -19.67 26.62 -38.94
N LYS A 19 -20.27 27.82 -39.05
CA LYS A 19 -19.63 29.07 -38.59
C LYS A 19 -19.69 29.29 -37.07
N ALA A 20 -20.51 28.53 -36.35
CA ALA A 20 -20.66 28.61 -34.89
C ALA A 20 -20.21 27.33 -34.16
N ASP A 21 -19.69 26.33 -34.88
CA ASP A 21 -19.41 25.02 -34.31
C ASP A 21 -17.97 24.92 -33.78
N TRP A 22 -17.86 24.60 -32.49
CA TRP A 22 -16.60 24.18 -31.90
C TRP A 22 -16.48 22.66 -31.98
N VAL A 23 -15.56 22.17 -32.82
CA VAL A 23 -15.12 20.78 -32.75
C VAL A 23 -14.15 20.64 -31.58
N LYS A 24 -14.56 19.90 -30.55
CA LYS A 24 -13.80 19.69 -29.31
C LYS A 24 -13.82 18.22 -28.91
N ASP A 25 -12.84 17.84 -28.09
CA ASP A 25 -12.83 16.55 -27.44
C ASP A 25 -13.86 16.54 -26.30
N ILE A 26 -14.96 15.84 -26.53
CA ILE A 26 -16.12 15.78 -25.62
C ILE A 26 -16.61 14.34 -25.39
N VAL A 27 -15.89 13.36 -25.92
CA VAL A 27 -16.24 11.94 -25.83
C VAL A 27 -15.23 11.25 -24.92
N ALA A 28 -15.71 10.42 -24.01
CA ALA A 28 -14.83 9.58 -23.20
C ALA A 28 -14.16 8.53 -24.07
N ALA A 29 -12.83 8.43 -23.98
CA ALA A 29 -12.06 7.38 -24.65
C ALA A 29 -12.53 5.98 -24.21
N GLN A 30 -12.49 5.04 -25.14
CA GLN A 30 -12.88 3.65 -24.96
C GLN A 30 -11.70 2.70 -25.15
N ASP A 31 -11.88 1.47 -24.67
CA ASP A 31 -10.92 0.41 -24.92
C ASP A 31 -10.72 0.20 -26.43
N GLY A 32 -9.48 0.19 -26.88
CA GLY A 32 -9.13 0.06 -28.30
C GLY A 32 -9.02 1.38 -29.08
N ASP A 33 -9.42 2.53 -28.51
CA ASP A 33 -9.19 3.83 -29.14
C ASP A 33 -7.68 4.09 -29.33
N LEU A 34 -7.32 4.93 -30.30
CA LEU A 34 -5.91 5.18 -30.61
C LEU A 34 -5.31 6.24 -29.67
N CYS A 35 -4.16 5.90 -29.09
CA CYS A 35 -3.35 6.85 -28.32
C CYS A 35 -2.90 8.02 -29.20
N LEU A 36 -3.10 9.25 -28.74
CA LEU A 36 -2.75 10.48 -29.46
C LEU A 36 -1.23 10.69 -29.60
N GLU A 37 -0.41 10.03 -28.77
CA GLU A 37 1.05 10.17 -28.81
C GLU A 37 1.73 9.12 -29.70
N CYS A 38 1.30 7.85 -29.60
CA CYS A 38 1.98 6.73 -30.27
C CYS A 38 1.12 5.96 -31.27
N GLY A 39 -0.17 6.28 -31.39
CA GLY A 39 -1.11 5.63 -32.32
C GLY A 39 -1.45 4.18 -32.01
N GLN A 40 -1.00 3.64 -30.87
CA GLN A 40 -1.34 2.28 -30.43
C GLN A 40 -2.70 2.25 -29.72
N PRO A 41 -3.43 1.12 -29.74
CA PRO A 41 -4.68 0.97 -29.00
C PRO A 41 -4.48 1.16 -27.49
N VAL A 42 -5.33 1.98 -26.87
CA VAL A 42 -5.35 2.15 -25.42
C VAL A 42 -6.12 1.01 -24.76
N ARG A 43 -5.74 0.69 -23.51
CA ARG A 43 -6.46 -0.26 -22.67
C ARG A 43 -7.05 0.44 -21.45
N THR A 44 -8.23 0.01 -21.05
CA THR A 44 -8.88 0.45 -19.82
C THR A 44 -8.54 -0.50 -18.67
N SER A 45 -8.22 0.06 -17.52
CA SER A 45 -8.04 -0.70 -16.28
C SER A 45 -8.75 0.00 -15.13
N ARG A 46 -9.14 -0.78 -14.12
CA ARG A 46 -9.68 -0.24 -12.87
C ARG A 46 -8.52 0.05 -11.94
N GLY A 47 -8.59 1.17 -11.25
CA GLY A 47 -7.61 1.56 -10.24
C GLY A 47 -8.29 2.39 -9.17
N VAL A 48 -7.70 2.40 -7.98
CA VAL A 48 -8.12 3.25 -6.88
C VAL A 48 -7.12 4.40 -6.78
N GLU A 49 -7.61 5.63 -6.87
CA GLU A 49 -6.77 6.82 -6.69
C GLU A 49 -6.34 6.94 -5.22
N VAL A 50 -5.10 6.59 -4.91
CA VAL A 50 -4.52 6.70 -3.55
C VAL A 50 -3.80 8.03 -3.31
N GLY A 51 -3.56 8.81 -4.36
CA GLY A 51 -2.94 10.12 -4.25
C GLY A 51 -3.08 10.91 -5.54
N ASN A 52 -2.89 12.22 -5.43
CA ASN A 52 -3.04 13.16 -6.52
C ASN A 52 -2.12 14.36 -6.35
N ILE A 53 -1.68 14.92 -7.47
CA ILE A 53 -0.80 16.08 -7.53
C ILE A 53 -1.44 17.15 -8.42
N PHE A 54 -1.47 18.39 -7.95
CA PHE A 54 -2.08 19.49 -8.68
C PHE A 54 -1.13 20.66 -8.81
N LYS A 55 -1.09 21.23 -10.03
CA LYS A 55 -0.56 22.57 -10.28
C LYS A 55 -1.68 23.56 -10.05
N LEU A 56 -1.72 24.15 -8.86
CA LEU A 56 -2.78 25.10 -8.47
C LEU A 56 -2.58 26.48 -9.09
N GLY A 57 -1.34 26.81 -9.47
CA GLY A 57 -1.00 28.12 -10.00
C GLY A 57 -1.24 29.20 -8.94
N THR A 58 -1.89 30.28 -9.35
CA THR A 58 -2.14 31.45 -8.49
C THR A 58 -3.57 31.52 -7.94
N LYS A 59 -4.41 30.51 -8.22
CA LYS A 59 -5.84 30.50 -7.91
C LYS A 59 -6.16 30.93 -6.46
N TYR A 60 -5.40 30.42 -5.49
CA TYR A 60 -5.62 30.72 -4.08
C TYR A 60 -4.87 31.96 -3.61
N THR A 61 -3.66 32.18 -4.12
CA THR A 61 -2.79 33.28 -3.68
C THR A 61 -3.30 34.63 -4.16
N GLU A 62 -3.86 34.71 -5.36
CA GLU A 62 -4.58 35.91 -5.81
C GLU A 62 -5.81 36.21 -4.95
N ALA A 63 -6.61 35.19 -4.63
CA ALA A 63 -7.83 35.35 -3.85
C ALA A 63 -7.59 35.69 -2.37
N LEU A 64 -6.52 35.16 -1.78
CA LEU A 64 -6.22 35.27 -0.34
C LEU A 64 -5.11 36.29 -0.02
N GLY A 65 -4.55 36.95 -1.04
CA GLY A 65 -3.50 37.96 -0.83
C GLY A 65 -2.09 37.40 -0.60
N GLY A 66 -1.82 36.15 -0.99
CA GLY A 66 -0.50 35.50 -0.83
C GLY A 66 0.52 35.95 -1.87
N HIS A 67 1.22 37.06 -1.60
CA HIS A 67 2.20 37.67 -2.51
C HIS A 67 3.62 37.64 -1.95
N TYR A 68 4.61 37.76 -2.83
CA TYR A 68 6.02 37.98 -2.51
C TYR A 68 6.60 39.10 -3.41
N LEU A 69 7.74 39.67 -3.03
CA LEU A 69 8.52 40.55 -3.90
C LEU A 69 9.56 39.72 -4.65
N ASP A 70 9.60 39.84 -5.98
CA ASP A 70 10.63 39.19 -6.78
C ASP A 70 11.98 39.94 -6.73
N SER A 71 12.96 39.45 -7.49
CA SER A 71 14.30 40.02 -7.56
C SER A 71 14.33 41.49 -8.04
N ASP A 72 13.30 41.91 -8.78
CA ASP A 72 13.19 43.27 -9.32
C ASP A 72 12.34 44.17 -8.40
N GLY A 73 11.87 43.64 -7.26
CA GLY A 73 11.01 44.36 -6.32
C GLY A 73 9.55 44.43 -6.73
N ASN A 74 9.11 43.64 -7.71
CA ASN A 74 7.72 43.59 -8.13
C ASN A 74 6.93 42.61 -7.26
N GLN A 75 5.73 43.02 -6.86
CA GLN A 75 4.82 42.15 -6.11
C GLN A 75 4.18 41.12 -7.04
N LYS A 76 4.40 39.83 -6.75
CA LYS A 76 3.86 38.69 -7.52
C LYS A 76 3.11 37.72 -6.61
N PRO A 77 2.01 37.09 -7.07
CA PRO A 77 1.36 36.02 -6.33
C PRO A 77 2.27 34.79 -6.29
N VAL A 78 2.25 34.05 -5.18
CA VAL A 78 2.99 32.80 -5.05
C VAL A 78 2.36 31.73 -5.96
N ILE A 79 3.18 31.01 -6.73
CA ILE A 79 2.74 29.85 -7.52
C ILE A 79 2.65 28.64 -6.59
N MET A 80 1.48 28.00 -6.54
CA MET A 80 1.22 26.86 -5.67
C MET A 80 1.15 25.54 -6.43
N GLY A 81 1.67 24.50 -5.79
CA GLY A 81 1.31 23.10 -6.05
C GLY A 81 0.71 22.50 -4.79
N CYS A 82 -0.09 21.45 -4.93
CA CYS A 82 -0.50 20.61 -3.80
C CYS A 82 -0.37 19.13 -4.13
N TYR A 83 -0.13 18.35 -3.08
CA TYR A 83 0.17 16.92 -3.15
C TYR A 83 -0.62 16.25 -2.04
N GLY A 84 -1.48 15.31 -2.39
CA GLY A 84 -2.33 14.59 -1.46
C GLY A 84 -2.12 13.08 -1.59
N ILE A 85 -2.02 12.39 -0.46
CA ILE A 85 -2.05 10.94 -0.36
C ILE A 85 -3.12 10.58 0.66
N GLY A 86 -4.08 9.73 0.28
CA GLY A 86 -5.11 9.25 1.18
C GLY A 86 -4.60 8.06 1.98
N SER A 87 -4.02 8.29 3.17
CA SER A 87 -3.44 7.25 4.02
C SER A 87 -4.40 6.09 4.29
N ASP A 88 -5.65 6.40 4.64
CA ASP A 88 -6.64 5.40 5.03
C ASP A 88 -7.08 4.56 3.81
N ARG A 89 -7.20 5.23 2.66
CA ARG A 89 -7.48 4.57 1.38
C ARG A 89 -6.30 3.71 0.93
N LEU A 90 -5.07 4.18 1.12
CA LEU A 90 -3.87 3.42 0.81
C LEU A 90 -3.80 2.13 1.64
N LEU A 91 -4.11 2.20 2.93
CA LEU A 91 -4.22 1.00 3.77
C LEU A 91 -5.27 0.04 3.23
N ALA A 92 -6.47 0.52 2.88
CA ALA A 92 -7.51 -0.34 2.28
C ALA A 92 -7.05 -0.98 0.96
N CYS A 93 -6.35 -0.24 0.10
CA CYS A 93 -5.78 -0.79 -1.14
C CYS A 93 -4.71 -1.85 -0.87
N VAL A 94 -3.87 -1.67 0.15
CA VAL A 94 -2.92 -2.71 0.56
C VAL A 94 -3.69 -3.97 0.95
N LEU A 95 -4.73 -3.86 1.78
CA LEU A 95 -5.50 -5.03 2.22
C LEU A 95 -6.20 -5.74 1.06
N GLU A 96 -6.70 -4.98 0.07
CA GLU A 96 -7.29 -5.54 -1.15
C GLU A 96 -6.25 -6.32 -1.98
N GLU A 97 -5.02 -5.84 -2.07
CA GLU A 97 -3.95 -6.50 -2.84
C GLU A 97 -3.20 -7.59 -2.05
N HIS A 98 -3.24 -7.54 -0.72
CA HIS A 98 -2.45 -8.39 0.18
C HIS A 98 -3.34 -9.14 1.18
N HIS A 99 -4.15 -10.07 0.66
CA HIS A 99 -4.96 -10.98 1.47
C HIS A 99 -5.04 -12.37 0.83
N ASP A 100 -5.53 -13.33 1.60
CA ASP A 100 -5.98 -14.63 1.12
C ASP A 100 -7.32 -15.02 1.77
N GLU A 101 -7.77 -16.26 1.55
CA GLU A 101 -9.03 -16.76 2.11
C GLU A 101 -9.06 -16.77 3.66
N ASN A 102 -7.89 -16.74 4.31
CA ASN A 102 -7.75 -16.82 5.77
C ASN A 102 -7.53 -15.45 6.43
N GLY A 103 -7.29 -14.38 5.67
CA GLY A 103 -7.15 -13.03 6.21
C GLY A 103 -6.08 -12.18 5.53
N ILE A 104 -5.57 -11.21 6.28
CA ILE A 104 -4.60 -10.23 5.78
C ILE A 104 -3.22 -10.88 5.60
N CYS A 105 -2.43 -10.39 4.65
CA CYS A 105 -1.04 -10.79 4.42
C CYS A 105 -0.14 -9.55 4.37
N PHE A 106 0.04 -8.85 5.50
CA PHE A 106 0.70 -7.54 5.52
C PHE A 106 2.11 -7.57 4.89
N PRO A 107 2.47 -6.59 4.05
CA PRO A 107 3.86 -6.28 3.78
C PRO A 107 4.57 -5.92 5.09
N ILE A 108 5.79 -6.42 5.27
CA ILE A 108 6.53 -6.21 6.53
C ILE A 108 6.81 -4.73 6.85
N SER A 109 6.84 -3.86 5.84
CA SER A 109 7.10 -2.44 5.99
C SER A 109 5.97 -1.65 6.65
N ILE A 110 4.76 -2.22 6.72
CA ILE A 110 3.55 -1.56 7.24
C ILE A 110 2.72 -2.47 8.16
N ALA A 111 3.22 -3.68 8.46
CA ALA A 111 2.58 -4.55 9.43
C ALA A 111 2.59 -3.86 10.81
N PRO A 112 1.51 -3.98 11.61
CA PRO A 112 1.46 -3.34 12.93
C PRO A 112 2.50 -3.92 13.91
N TYR A 113 2.90 -5.17 13.70
CA TYR A 113 4.05 -5.81 14.30
C TYR A 113 4.68 -6.74 13.24
N GLN A 114 5.97 -6.98 13.33
CA GLN A 114 6.70 -7.84 12.38
C GLN A 114 6.48 -9.33 12.69
N VAL A 115 6.35 -9.67 13.97
CA VAL A 115 6.29 -11.06 14.45
C VAL A 115 5.10 -11.30 15.38
N TYR A 116 4.33 -12.36 15.14
CA TYR A 116 3.32 -12.91 16.06
C TYR A 116 3.91 -14.11 16.82
N LEU A 117 4.08 -14.00 18.13
CA LEU A 117 4.58 -15.09 18.98
C LEU A 117 3.41 -15.80 19.69
N VAL A 118 3.11 -17.02 19.25
CA VAL A 118 2.08 -17.87 19.85
C VAL A 118 2.69 -18.70 20.98
N ALA A 119 2.26 -18.44 22.23
CA ALA A 119 2.65 -19.25 23.38
C ALA A 119 1.58 -20.30 23.70
N MET A 120 1.94 -21.59 23.63
CA MET A 120 1.04 -22.70 23.98
C MET A 120 1.20 -23.09 25.45
N LEU A 121 0.46 -22.41 26.31
CA LEU A 121 0.62 -22.47 27.77
C LEU A 121 0.05 -23.74 28.43
N HIS A 122 -0.69 -24.57 27.69
CA HIS A 122 -1.46 -25.66 28.28
C HIS A 122 -0.59 -26.65 29.07
N ARG A 123 -0.67 -26.56 30.42
CA ARG A 123 0.05 -27.39 31.39
C ARG A 123 1.58 -27.29 31.30
N ALA A 124 2.11 -26.18 30.78
CA ALA A 124 3.55 -25.97 30.62
C ALA A 124 3.91 -24.52 30.98
N PRO A 125 3.99 -24.18 32.28
CA PRO A 125 4.36 -22.84 32.74
C PRO A 125 5.73 -22.39 32.21
N GLU A 126 6.64 -23.33 31.95
CA GLU A 126 7.95 -23.06 31.33
C GLU A 126 7.85 -22.38 29.95
N VAL A 127 6.75 -22.58 29.22
CA VAL A 127 6.51 -21.94 27.92
C VAL A 127 6.29 -20.43 28.10
N ALA A 128 5.60 -20.02 29.16
CA ALA A 128 5.34 -18.60 29.43
C ALA A 128 6.66 -17.86 29.68
N GLU A 129 7.54 -18.41 30.52
CA GLU A 129 8.82 -17.79 30.86
C GLU A 129 9.72 -17.62 29.64
N VAL A 130 9.77 -18.64 28.77
CA VAL A 130 10.58 -18.59 27.55
C VAL A 130 9.97 -17.66 26.51
N ALA A 131 8.65 -17.64 26.34
CA ALA A 131 7.97 -16.73 25.44
C ALA A 131 8.20 -15.26 25.85
N GLU A 132 8.08 -14.94 27.14
CA GLU A 132 8.35 -13.61 27.69
C GLU A 132 9.82 -13.20 27.55
N ARG A 133 10.76 -14.16 27.66
CA ARG A 133 12.17 -13.91 27.39
C ARG A 133 12.39 -13.54 25.92
N ILE A 134 11.90 -14.36 24.98
CA ILE A 134 12.03 -14.09 23.53
C ILE A 134 11.39 -12.75 23.17
N TYR A 135 10.21 -12.46 23.73
CA TYR A 135 9.52 -11.19 23.53
C TYR A 135 10.40 -10.00 23.94
N ARG A 136 10.96 -10.03 25.16
CA ARG A 136 11.85 -8.95 25.64
C ARG A 136 13.12 -8.81 24.80
N GLU A 137 13.79 -9.93 24.50
CA GLU A 137 14.99 -9.94 23.65
C GLU A 137 14.71 -9.39 22.24
N ALA A 138 13.53 -9.68 21.68
CA ALA A 138 13.10 -9.14 20.39
C ALA A 138 12.93 -7.62 20.44
N TRP A 139 12.24 -7.10 21.46
CA TRP A 139 12.09 -5.64 21.65
C TRP A 139 13.43 -4.94 21.90
N GLU A 140 14.32 -5.52 22.72
CA GLU A 140 15.68 -5.01 22.92
C GLU A 140 16.49 -4.99 21.61
N ALA A 141 16.21 -5.93 20.71
CA ALA A 141 16.80 -6.02 19.39
C ALA A 141 16.13 -5.12 18.33
N GLY A 142 15.07 -4.37 18.68
CA GLY A 142 14.32 -3.51 17.77
C GLY A 142 13.33 -4.24 16.86
N ILE A 143 12.96 -5.48 17.20
CA ILE A 143 11.98 -6.29 16.48
C ILE A 143 10.61 -6.12 17.14
N GLU A 144 9.65 -5.60 16.38
CA GLU A 144 8.29 -5.40 16.87
C GLU A 144 7.54 -6.74 16.90
N MET A 145 7.25 -7.21 18.11
CA MET A 145 6.63 -8.52 18.34
C MET A 145 5.32 -8.37 19.11
N LEU A 146 4.31 -9.12 18.69
CA LEU A 146 3.05 -9.31 19.41
C LEU A 146 3.04 -10.69 20.07
N LEU A 147 2.97 -10.73 21.40
CA LEU A 147 2.87 -11.97 22.17
C LEU A 147 1.39 -12.35 22.38
N ASP A 148 1.02 -13.57 21.99
CA ASP A 148 -0.26 -14.19 22.33
C ASP A 148 -0.09 -15.18 23.48
N ASP A 149 -0.21 -14.66 24.69
CA ASP A 149 -0.19 -15.36 25.98
C ASP A 149 -1.58 -15.73 26.50
N ARG A 150 -2.63 -15.54 25.69
CA ARG A 150 -4.02 -15.79 26.11
C ARG A 150 -4.25 -17.26 26.46
N GLU A 151 -5.13 -17.52 27.42
CA GLU A 151 -5.63 -18.88 27.72
C GLU A 151 -6.69 -19.29 26.70
N ALA A 152 -6.25 -19.61 25.48
CA ALA A 152 -7.09 -20.02 24.35
C ALA A 152 -6.58 -21.31 23.70
N THR A 153 -7.44 -22.00 22.95
CA THR A 153 -7.04 -23.23 22.25
C THR A 153 -6.09 -22.91 21.08
N PRO A 154 -5.20 -23.83 20.69
CA PRO A 154 -4.27 -23.61 19.56
C PRO A 154 -4.98 -23.19 18.28
N GLY A 155 -6.13 -23.79 17.97
CA GLY A 155 -6.92 -23.46 16.78
C GLY A 155 -7.41 -22.01 16.77
N VAL A 156 -7.83 -21.48 17.92
CA VAL A 156 -8.25 -20.07 18.03
C VAL A 156 -7.05 -19.14 17.83
N LYS A 157 -5.92 -19.42 18.48
CA LYS A 157 -4.71 -18.60 18.34
C LYS A 157 -4.18 -18.58 16.90
N PHE A 158 -4.15 -19.72 16.23
CA PHE A 158 -3.70 -19.79 14.84
C PHE A 158 -4.64 -19.08 13.88
N ASN A 159 -5.96 -19.23 14.08
CA ASN A 159 -6.95 -18.52 13.28
C ASN A 159 -6.82 -17.00 13.47
N ASP A 160 -6.66 -16.52 14.71
CA ASP A 160 -6.44 -15.11 14.98
C ASP A 160 -5.13 -14.60 14.37
N ALA A 161 -4.05 -15.40 14.42
CA ALA A 161 -2.79 -15.05 13.79
C ALA A 161 -2.90 -14.95 12.26
N ASP A 162 -3.66 -15.86 11.62
CA ASP A 162 -3.90 -15.84 10.17
C ASP A 162 -4.77 -14.64 9.77
N LEU A 163 -5.79 -14.31 10.58
CA LEU A 163 -6.65 -13.13 10.37
C LEU A 163 -5.90 -11.81 10.53
N LEU A 164 -5.07 -11.68 11.58
CA LEU A 164 -4.27 -10.49 11.85
C LEU A 164 -3.16 -10.28 10.82
N GLY A 165 -2.68 -11.38 10.22
CA GLY A 165 -1.87 -11.31 9.01
C GLY A 165 -0.44 -10.82 9.19
N LEU A 166 0.13 -10.97 10.39
CA LEU A 166 1.51 -10.53 10.64
C LEU A 166 2.51 -11.37 9.83
N PRO A 167 3.56 -10.79 9.26
CA PRO A 167 4.44 -11.46 8.29
C PRO A 167 5.09 -12.75 8.78
N ILE A 168 5.51 -12.76 10.05
CA ILE A 168 6.22 -13.89 10.66
C ILE A 168 5.43 -14.39 11.87
N ARG A 169 5.19 -15.69 11.95
CA ARG A 169 4.65 -16.36 13.13
C ARG A 169 5.71 -17.24 13.77
N LEU A 170 5.96 -17.00 15.05
CA LEU A 170 6.68 -17.93 15.92
C LEU A 170 5.69 -18.70 16.78
N THR A 171 5.91 -19.99 16.93
CA THR A 171 5.10 -20.84 17.82
C THR A 171 6.02 -21.56 18.78
N ILE A 172 5.74 -21.41 20.07
CA ILE A 172 6.40 -22.15 21.13
C ILE A 172 5.39 -22.98 21.91
N GLY A 173 5.67 -24.27 22.03
CA GLY A 173 4.87 -25.17 22.85
C GLY A 173 5.71 -26.20 23.59
N PRO A 174 5.09 -27.05 24.41
CA PRO A 174 5.81 -27.94 25.32
C PRO A 174 6.74 -28.91 24.58
N ARG A 175 6.36 -29.33 23.37
CA ARG A 175 7.14 -30.26 22.55
C ARG A 175 8.36 -29.59 21.93
N SER A 176 8.19 -28.43 21.31
CA SER A 176 9.30 -27.69 20.68
C SER A 176 10.29 -27.20 21.73
N LEU A 177 9.78 -26.74 22.88
CA LEU A 177 10.60 -26.30 24.00
C LEU A 177 11.49 -27.43 24.57
N LYS A 178 10.97 -28.65 24.71
CA LYS A 178 11.78 -29.81 25.12
C LYS A 178 12.89 -30.16 24.13
N GLN A 179 12.75 -29.75 22.87
CA GLN A 179 13.75 -29.92 21.82
C GLN A 179 14.69 -28.71 21.72
N GLY A 180 14.52 -27.69 22.58
CA GLY A 180 15.31 -26.47 22.55
C GLY A 180 15.01 -25.57 21.34
N ALA A 181 13.79 -25.61 20.81
CA ALA A 181 13.44 -24.93 19.56
C ALA A 181 12.05 -24.25 19.59
N VAL A 182 11.83 -23.36 18.62
CA VAL A 182 10.53 -22.78 18.27
C VAL A 182 10.24 -23.01 16.78
N GLU A 183 8.97 -23.00 16.40
CA GLU A 183 8.56 -23.13 15.01
C GLU A 183 8.37 -21.74 14.39
N LEU A 184 9.09 -21.45 13.30
CA LEU A 184 8.94 -20.25 12.50
C LEU A 184 8.15 -20.57 11.24
N LYS A 185 7.17 -19.73 10.93
CA LYS A 185 6.35 -19.80 9.71
C LYS A 185 6.10 -18.40 9.16
N PHE A 186 6.23 -18.20 7.85
CA PHE A 186 5.77 -16.97 7.20
C PHE A 186 4.27 -17.04 6.94
N ARG A 187 3.56 -15.90 7.06
CA ARG A 187 2.10 -15.83 6.84
C ARG A 187 1.66 -16.31 5.46
N THR A 188 2.51 -16.13 4.45
CA THR A 188 2.28 -16.52 3.06
C THR A 188 2.70 -17.95 2.74
N GLU A 189 3.34 -18.66 3.67
CA GLU A 189 3.83 -20.02 3.45
C GLU A 189 2.94 -21.07 4.14
N THR A 190 2.97 -22.30 3.64
CA THR A 190 2.24 -23.41 4.25
C THR A 190 3.07 -24.14 5.30
N GLU A 191 4.37 -24.25 5.07
CA GLU A 191 5.31 -25.01 5.89
C GLU A 191 5.89 -24.15 7.02
N SER A 192 6.23 -24.81 8.12
CA SER A 192 6.97 -24.22 9.23
C SER A 192 8.32 -24.90 9.36
N ARG A 193 9.33 -24.16 9.81
CA ARG A 193 10.66 -24.71 10.12
C ARG A 193 11.00 -24.53 11.60
N SER A 194 11.70 -25.52 12.14
CA SER A 194 12.19 -25.47 13.52
C SER A 194 13.47 -24.64 13.60
N ILE A 195 13.54 -23.71 14.55
CA ILE A 195 14.72 -22.87 14.82
C ILE A 195 15.15 -23.04 16.29
N PRO A 196 16.44 -23.22 16.58
CA PRO A 196 16.96 -23.26 17.95
C PRO A 196 16.62 -21.99 18.73
N LEU A 197 16.40 -22.10 20.04
CA LEU A 197 16.02 -20.98 20.90
C LEU A 197 17.05 -19.84 20.92
N ASP A 198 18.33 -20.17 20.84
CA ASP A 198 19.46 -19.23 20.80
C ASP A 198 19.62 -18.54 19.43
N GLU A 199 19.03 -19.11 18.38
CA GLU A 199 19.09 -18.59 17.01
C GLU A 199 17.85 -17.76 16.63
N VAL A 200 16.87 -17.59 17.53
CA VAL A 200 15.62 -16.88 17.25
C VAL A 200 15.86 -15.44 16.82
N ILE A 201 16.57 -14.66 17.63
CA ILE A 201 16.79 -13.23 17.35
C ILE A 201 17.66 -13.02 16.09
N PRO A 202 18.80 -13.71 15.90
CA PRO A 202 19.58 -13.60 14.66
C PRO A 202 18.80 -13.97 13.40
N THR A 203 18.02 -15.05 13.47
CA THR A 203 17.17 -15.50 12.35
C THR A 203 16.12 -14.46 12.02
N LEU A 204 15.40 -13.93 13.02
CA LEU A 204 14.39 -12.91 12.81
C LEU A 204 14.98 -11.66 12.16
N LYS A 205 16.13 -11.16 12.63
CA LYS A 205 16.80 -9.99 12.01
C LYS A 205 17.06 -10.21 10.52
N THR A 206 17.61 -11.37 10.19
CA THR A 206 17.96 -11.74 8.81
C THR A 206 16.72 -11.81 7.92
N GLU A 207 15.65 -12.45 8.40
CA GLU A 207 14.41 -12.60 7.63
C GLU A 207 13.63 -11.29 7.50
N ILE A 208 13.63 -10.46 8.53
CA ILE A 208 13.01 -9.12 8.49
C ILE A 208 13.73 -8.24 7.48
N GLU A 209 15.07 -8.23 7.49
CA GLU A 209 15.87 -7.46 6.53
C GLU A 209 15.64 -7.95 5.09
N ARG A 210 15.61 -9.26 4.88
CA ARG A 210 15.26 -9.85 3.57
C ARG A 210 13.90 -9.38 3.07
N LEU A 211 12.86 -9.48 3.89
CA LEU A 211 11.50 -9.08 3.52
C LEU A 211 11.40 -7.56 3.25
N LEU A 212 12.11 -6.73 4.01
CA LEU A 212 12.20 -5.29 3.76
C LEU A 212 12.90 -4.98 2.43
N GLN A 213 13.97 -5.71 2.12
CA GLN A 213 14.71 -5.55 0.87
C GLN A 213 13.85 -5.96 -0.34
N GLU A 214 13.13 -7.08 -0.27
CA GLU A 214 12.18 -7.51 -1.30
C GLU A 214 11.04 -6.49 -1.51
N SER A 215 10.62 -5.78 -0.47
CA SER A 215 9.66 -4.68 -0.59
C SER A 215 10.26 -3.48 -1.32
N ARG A 216 11.55 -3.19 -1.12
CA ARG A 216 12.26 -2.07 -1.77
C ARG A 216 12.57 -2.35 -3.23
N GLU A 217 12.96 -3.57 -3.57
CA GLU A 217 13.29 -3.96 -4.95
C GLU A 217 12.07 -3.91 -5.89
N ARG A 218 10.87 -4.09 -5.34
CA ARG A 218 9.62 -3.88 -6.08
C ARG A 218 9.31 -2.40 -6.37
N ALA A 219 9.95 -1.47 -5.66
CA ALA A 219 9.73 -0.05 -5.89
C ALA A 219 10.42 0.40 -7.19
N VAL A 220 9.62 0.87 -8.15
CA VAL A 220 10.15 1.47 -9.38
C VAL A 220 10.57 2.90 -9.08
N THR A 221 11.85 3.20 -9.26
CA THR A 221 12.33 4.59 -9.20
C THR A 221 11.86 5.34 -10.43
N VAL A 222 10.97 6.31 -10.26
CA VAL A 222 10.57 7.23 -11.33
C VAL A 222 11.55 8.40 -11.34
N PRO A 223 12.39 8.56 -12.38
CA PRO A 223 13.37 9.65 -12.43
C PRO A 223 12.65 10.99 -12.49
N PHE A 224 13.08 11.95 -11.67
CA PHE A 224 12.64 13.34 -11.80
C PHE A 224 13.37 13.97 -12.99
N PRO A 225 12.68 14.47 -14.03
CA PRO A 225 13.33 14.91 -15.27
C PRO A 225 14.20 16.18 -15.15
N GLY A 226 14.42 16.74 -13.96
CA GLY A 226 15.46 17.74 -13.68
C GLY A 226 15.23 19.14 -14.25
N THR A 227 14.40 19.29 -15.28
CA THR A 227 13.99 20.59 -15.83
C THR A 227 12.55 20.89 -15.43
N SER A 228 12.39 21.85 -14.52
CA SER A 228 11.09 22.49 -14.34
C SER A 228 10.88 23.42 -15.53
N PRO A 229 9.74 23.39 -16.24
CA PRO A 229 9.41 24.43 -17.21
C PRO A 229 9.20 25.82 -16.55
N TYR A 230 9.36 25.91 -15.23
CA TYR A 230 9.25 27.14 -14.44
C TYR A 230 10.60 27.61 -13.85
N THR A 231 11.72 26.99 -14.23
CA THR A 231 13.09 27.51 -14.00
C THR A 231 13.69 28.04 -15.28
#